data_AF-A0A484K373-F1
#
_entry.id   AF-A0A484K373-F1
#
_cell.length_a   1.000
_cell.length_b   1.000
_cell.length_c   1.000
_cell.angle_alpha   90.00
_cell.angle_beta   90.00
_cell.angle_gamma   90.00
#
_symmetry.space_group_name_H-M   'P 1'
#
loop_
_entity.id
_entity.type
_entity.pdbx_description
1 polymer ?
#
loop_
_entity_poly.entity_id
_entity_poly.type
_entity_poly.pdbx_seq_one_letter_code
_entity_poly.pdbx_strand_id
1 'polypeptide(L)'
;MVNSRSSATDGNPNVGNTLAQQSDTLAAIAARLDILDELQVKVAALEVHNRNPTTKKKKIYADNFEEESESYSRRHFWPPYAKIEFPQFSGGDPRDWILNAEKYFWHYETLDEEKMDIVS
;
A
#
# COMPACT_ATOMS: atom_id res chain seq x y z
N MET A 1 -20.40 33.65 73.10
CA MET A 1 -21.23 33.44 71.89
C MET A 1 -20.75 32.18 71.20
N VAL A 2 -21.56 31.13 71.26
CA VAL A 2 -21.23 29.81 70.68
C VAL A 2 -21.94 29.75 69.33
N ASN A 3 -21.19 29.83 68.23
CA ASN A 3 -21.79 29.73 66.90
C ASN A 3 -21.91 28.25 66.50
N SER A 4 -23.12 27.73 66.64
CA SER A 4 -23.54 26.44 66.08
C SER A 4 -23.39 26.48 64.56
N ARG A 5 -22.54 25.61 64.00
CA ARG A 5 -22.46 25.39 62.55
C ARG A 5 -23.57 24.42 62.17
N SER A 6 -24.64 24.96 61.58
CA SER A 6 -25.70 24.17 60.95
C SER A 6 -25.14 23.51 59.69
N SER A 7 -25.20 22.19 59.67
CA SER A 7 -24.84 21.32 58.56
C SER A 7 -25.76 21.57 57.36
N ALA A 8 -25.19 21.94 56.23
CA ALA A 8 -25.85 21.85 54.93
C ALA A 8 -25.35 20.58 54.23
N THR A 9 -26.08 19.48 54.40
CA THR A 9 -26.15 18.44 53.38
C THR A 9 -27.25 18.87 52.43
N ASP A 10 -27.00 18.93 51.12
CA ASP A 10 -27.93 18.37 50.13
C ASP A 10 -27.33 18.36 48.72
N GLY A 11 -27.17 17.13 48.22
CA GLY A 11 -27.16 16.73 46.80
C GLY A 11 -26.27 17.49 45.82
N ASN A 12 -25.06 16.99 45.56
CA ASN A 12 -24.31 17.36 44.36
C ASN A 12 -24.90 16.61 43.13
N PRO A 13 -25.60 17.27 42.19
CA PRO A 13 -26.17 16.62 41.00
C PRO A 13 -25.11 16.10 40.02
N ASN A 14 -23.84 16.44 40.27
CA ASN A 14 -22.73 16.14 39.37
C ASN A 14 -22.37 14.64 39.33
N VAL A 15 -22.70 13.86 40.37
CA VAL A 15 -22.33 12.44 40.46
C VAL A 15 -23.15 11.58 39.49
N GLY A 16 -24.45 11.87 39.31
CA GLY A 16 -25.31 11.16 38.36
C GLY A 16 -24.95 11.44 36.90
N ASN A 17 -24.56 12.69 36.59
CA ASN A 17 -24.14 13.09 35.26
C ASN A 17 -22.81 12.44 34.86
N THR A 18 -21.88 12.31 35.81
CA THR A 18 -20.57 11.69 35.55
C THR A 18 -20.71 10.19 35.26
N LEU A 19 -21.58 9.48 35.98
CA LEU A 19 -21.82 8.05 35.75
C LEU A 19 -22.49 7.78 34.39
N ALA A 20 -23.47 8.61 34.02
CA ALA A 20 -24.12 8.52 32.71
C ALA A 20 -23.14 8.83 31.56
N GLN A 21 -22.29 9.85 31.72
CA GLN A 21 -21.22 10.16 30.76
C GLN A 21 -20.19 9.02 30.67
N GLN A 22 -19.86 8.37 31.78
CA GLN A 22 -18.99 7.19 31.78
C GLN A 22 -19.63 6.01 31.05
N SER A 23 -20.93 5.74 31.22
CA SER A 23 -21.60 4.68 30.46
C SER A 23 -21.65 4.99 28.96
N ASP A 24 -21.91 6.24 28.59
CA ASP A 24 -21.96 6.65 27.18
C ASP A 24 -20.59 6.55 26.50
N THR A 25 -19.53 6.93 27.22
CA THR A 25 -18.15 6.80 26.71
C THR A 25 -17.73 5.33 26.56
N LEU A 26 -18.09 4.46 27.50
CA LEU A 26 -17.84 3.02 27.39
C LEU A 26 -18.62 2.39 26.23
N ALA A 27 -19.89 2.76 26.03
CA ALA A 27 -20.68 2.31 24.89
C ALA A 27 -20.08 2.78 23.56
N ALA A 28 -19.60 4.02 23.50
CA ALA A 28 -18.92 4.55 22.32
C ALA A 28 -17.59 3.83 22.03
N ILE A 29 -16.85 3.42 23.05
CA ILE A 29 -15.63 2.62 22.90
C ILE A 29 -15.97 1.21 22.38
N ALA A 30 -16.98 0.56 22.95
CA ALA A 30 -17.43 -0.75 22.48
C ALA A 30 -17.84 -0.73 21.00
N ALA A 31 -18.63 0.27 20.59
CA ALA A 31 -19.03 0.44 19.19
C ALA A 31 -17.83 0.66 18.26
N ARG A 32 -16.78 1.34 18.71
CA ARG A 32 -15.54 1.52 17.93
C ARG A 32 -14.73 0.23 17.81
N LEU A 33 -14.75 -0.62 18.84
CA LEU A 33 -14.09 -1.92 18.81
C LEU A 33 -14.78 -2.88 17.83
N ASP A 34 -16.11 -2.91 17.80
CA ASP A 34 -16.87 -3.72 16.83
C ASP A 34 -16.52 -3.35 15.37
N ILE A 35 -16.36 -2.05 15.09
CA ILE A 35 -15.93 -1.55 13.78
C ILE A 35 -14.50 -2.02 13.45
N LEU A 36 -13.59 -2.01 14.43
CA LEU A 36 -12.21 -2.47 14.22
C LEU A 36 -12.16 -3.98 13.92
N ASP A 37 -12.96 -4.79 14.61
CA ASP A 37 -13.07 -6.22 14.34
C ASP A 37 -13.62 -6.50 12.93
N GLU A 38 -14.66 -5.77 12.51
CA GLU A 38 -15.19 -5.89 11.14
C GLU A 38 -14.14 -5.50 10.08
N LEU A 39 -13.38 -4.42 10.33
CA LEU A 39 -12.32 -3.99 9.44
C LEU A 39 -11.18 -5.02 9.38
N GLN A 40 -10.81 -5.63 10.50
CA GLN A 40 -9.80 -6.68 10.55
C GLN A 40 -10.21 -7.89 9.69
N VAL A 41 -11.48 -8.30 9.77
CA VAL A 41 -12.03 -9.39 8.92
C VAL A 41 -11.96 -9.01 7.44
N LYS A 42 -12.32 -7.77 7.09
CA LYS A 42 -12.25 -7.28 5.70
C LYS A 42 -10.81 -7.21 5.18
N VAL A 43 -9.86 -6.74 5.98
CA VAL A 43 -8.44 -6.69 5.63
C VAL A 43 -7.89 -8.10 5.44
N ALA A 44 -8.18 -9.03 6.34
CA ALA A 44 -7.77 -10.43 6.20
C ALA A 44 -8.34 -11.07 4.92
N ALA A 45 -9.61 -10.82 4.59
CA ALA A 45 -10.23 -11.31 3.36
C ALA A 45 -9.60 -10.70 2.10
N LEU A 46 -9.29 -9.39 2.12
CA LEU A 46 -8.61 -8.70 1.03
C LEU A 46 -7.16 -9.21 0.85
N GLU A 47 -6.42 -9.42 1.93
CA GLU A 47 -5.09 -10.03 1.87
C GLU A 47 -5.12 -11.45 1.30
N VAL A 48 -6.10 -12.27 1.68
CA VAL A 48 -6.26 -13.63 1.15
C VAL A 48 -6.58 -13.59 -0.35
N HIS A 49 -7.40 -12.65 -0.80
CA HIS A 49 -7.67 -12.45 -2.22
C HIS A 49 -6.42 -11.97 -2.98
N ASN A 50 -5.56 -11.15 -2.36
CA ASN A 50 -4.35 -10.64 -3.00
C ASN A 50 -3.20 -11.66 -3.02
N ARG A 51 -3.17 -12.60 -2.07
CA ARG A 51 -2.18 -13.70 -2.01
C ARG A 51 -2.42 -14.80 -3.08
N ASN A 52 -3.51 -14.75 -3.83
CA ASN A 52 -3.86 -15.79 -4.81
C ASN A 52 -4.12 -15.24 -6.23
N PRO A 53 -3.08 -15.03 -7.06
CA PRO A 53 -3.25 -14.86 -8.49
C PRO A 53 -3.30 -16.25 -9.17
N THR A 54 -4.22 -17.13 -8.74
CA THR A 54 -4.40 -18.46 -9.33
C THR A 54 -5.79 -18.67 -9.94
N THR A 55 -6.39 -17.62 -10.51
CA THR A 55 -7.46 -17.80 -11.50
C THR A 55 -7.27 -16.86 -12.69
N LYS A 56 -6.50 -17.37 -13.66
CA LYS A 56 -6.65 -17.18 -15.11
C LYS A 56 -7.48 -15.95 -15.56
N LYS A 57 -6.87 -14.77 -15.62
CA LYS A 57 -7.06 -13.84 -16.75
C LYS A 57 -5.76 -13.06 -16.99
N LYS A 58 -5.08 -13.39 -18.09
CA LYS A 58 -4.08 -12.52 -18.70
C LYS A 58 -4.71 -11.15 -18.93
N LYS A 59 -4.31 -10.14 -18.15
CA LYS A 59 -4.19 -8.77 -18.64
C LYS A 59 -2.80 -8.30 -18.30
N ILE A 60 -2.02 -8.24 -19.37
CA ILE A 60 -0.73 -7.57 -19.49
C ILE A 60 -0.97 -6.08 -19.13
N TYR A 61 0.06 -5.40 -18.62
CA TYR A 61 0.10 -4.02 -18.10
C TYR A 61 -0.30 -3.86 -16.62
N ALA A 62 0.52 -4.43 -15.72
CA ALA A 62 0.62 -3.94 -14.35
C ALA A 62 1.72 -2.87 -14.31
N ASP A 63 1.26 -1.63 -14.36
CA ASP A 63 1.93 -0.43 -13.90
C ASP A 63 2.41 -0.64 -12.45
N ASN A 64 3.72 -0.74 -12.26
CA ASN A 64 4.40 -0.77 -10.96
C ASN A 64 5.82 -0.26 -11.18
N PHE A 65 5.92 1.06 -11.30
CA PHE A 65 7.16 1.81 -11.38
C PHE A 65 7.50 2.35 -9.99
N GLU A 66 7.69 1.46 -9.02
CA GLU A 66 8.15 1.88 -7.69
C GLU A 66 8.79 0.71 -6.93
N GLU A 67 10.01 0.31 -7.32
CA GLU A 67 10.98 -0.29 -6.38
C GLU A 67 12.40 -0.30 -6.97
N GLU A 68 13.11 0.81 -6.79
CA GLU A 68 14.52 1.02 -7.19
C GLU A 68 15.53 0.26 -6.29
N SER A 69 15.25 -0.98 -5.84
CA SER A 69 16.24 -1.71 -5.01
C SER A 69 16.18 -3.25 -5.02
N GLU A 70 15.22 -3.90 -5.69
CA GLU A 70 15.12 -5.37 -5.64
C GLU A 70 15.55 -6.11 -6.92
N SER A 71 16.05 -5.38 -7.93
CA SER A 71 16.14 -5.88 -9.30
C SER A 71 17.39 -6.71 -9.63
N TYR A 72 17.98 -7.45 -8.69
CA TYR A 72 19.01 -8.46 -9.03
C TYR A 72 18.38 -9.82 -9.35
N SER A 73 17.28 -10.19 -8.68
CA SER A 73 16.63 -11.49 -8.85
C SER A 73 15.76 -11.61 -10.11
N ARG A 74 15.37 -10.50 -10.75
CA ARG A 74 14.61 -10.51 -12.03
C ARG A 74 15.50 -10.52 -13.28
N ARG A 75 16.82 -10.35 -13.17
CA ARG A 75 17.72 -10.24 -14.33
C ARG A 75 17.91 -11.56 -15.10
N HIS A 76 17.58 -12.69 -14.49
CA HIS A 76 17.83 -14.02 -15.06
C HIS A 76 16.65 -14.65 -15.82
N PHE A 77 15.60 -13.89 -16.15
CA PHE A 77 14.43 -14.47 -16.85
C PHE A 77 14.62 -14.63 -18.37
N TRP A 78 15.77 -14.23 -18.92
CA TRP A 78 16.03 -14.32 -20.37
C TRP A 78 16.80 -15.60 -20.73
N PRO A 79 16.35 -16.35 -21.75
CA PRO A 79 17.07 -17.51 -22.24
C PRO A 79 18.51 -17.12 -22.67
N PRO A 80 19.54 -17.89 -22.31
CA PRO A 80 20.96 -17.53 -22.51
C PRO A 80 21.43 -17.40 -23.96
N TYR A 81 20.55 -17.52 -24.96
CA TYR A 81 20.93 -17.68 -26.37
C TYR A 81 20.20 -16.75 -27.35
N ALA A 82 19.27 -15.91 -26.89
CA ALA A 82 18.50 -15.03 -27.76
C ALA A 82 19.20 -13.69 -27.95
N LYS A 83 20.14 -13.57 -28.90
CA LYS A 83 20.73 -12.27 -29.26
C LYS A 83 19.63 -11.32 -29.77
N ILE A 84 19.56 -10.12 -29.22
CA ILE A 84 18.59 -9.09 -29.61
C ILE A 84 19.36 -7.96 -30.26
N GLU A 85 18.90 -7.44 -31.40
CA GLU A 85 19.50 -6.27 -32.04
C GLU A 85 18.88 -4.98 -31.47
N PHE A 86 19.65 -3.89 -31.44
CA PHE A 86 19.14 -2.60 -30.98
C PHE A 86 18.08 -2.07 -31.96
N PRO A 87 16.88 -1.69 -31.47
CA PRO A 87 15.80 -1.30 -32.36
C PRO A 87 16.05 0.07 -33.01
N GLN A 88 15.85 0.16 -34.32
CA GLN A 88 15.88 1.43 -35.04
C GLN A 88 14.51 2.12 -34.99
N PHE A 89 14.49 3.44 -34.77
CA PHE A 89 13.24 4.20 -34.78
C PHE A 89 12.74 4.40 -36.21
N SER A 90 11.55 3.85 -36.52
CA SER A 90 10.95 3.86 -37.86
C SER A 90 9.76 4.82 -38.00
N GLY A 91 9.57 5.75 -37.06
CA GLY A 91 8.49 6.74 -37.11
C GLY A 91 7.12 6.26 -36.62
N GLY A 92 7.07 5.12 -35.93
CA GLY A 92 5.87 4.63 -35.22
C GLY A 92 5.72 5.23 -33.81
N ASP A 93 5.12 4.46 -32.91
CA ASP A 93 4.92 4.89 -31.52
C ASP A 93 6.27 4.99 -30.78
N PRO A 94 6.66 6.19 -30.31
CA PRO A 94 7.95 6.37 -29.63
C PRO A 94 8.02 5.61 -28.31
N ARG A 95 6.87 5.36 -27.67
CA ARG A 95 6.77 4.56 -26.44
C ARG A 95 7.15 3.10 -26.68
N ASP A 96 6.68 2.54 -27.78
CA ASP A 96 6.99 1.16 -28.15
C ASP A 96 8.46 1.01 -28.53
N TRP A 97 9.05 2.03 -29.15
CA TRP A 97 10.49 2.06 -29.41
C TRP A 97 11.30 2.07 -28.10
N ILE A 98 10.93 2.92 -27.14
CA ILE A 98 11.58 2.97 -25.82
C ILE A 98 11.50 1.61 -25.13
N LEU A 99 10.33 0.97 -25.09
CA LEU A 99 10.15 -0.35 -24.47
C LEU A 99 11.06 -1.42 -25.11
N ASN A 100 11.22 -1.37 -26.44
CA ASN A 100 12.10 -2.30 -27.14
C ASN A 100 13.59 -1.99 -26.87
N ALA A 101 13.97 -0.71 -26.75
CA ALA A 101 15.33 -0.31 -26.41
C ALA A 101 15.69 -0.71 -24.97
N GLU A 102 14.78 -0.52 -24.01
CA GLU A 102 14.93 -0.97 -22.63
C GLU A 102 15.11 -2.49 -22.55
N LYS A 103 14.35 -3.24 -23.34
CA LYS A 103 14.51 -4.69 -23.44
C LYS A 103 15.90 -5.09 -23.95
N TYR A 104 16.49 -4.32 -24.87
CA TYR A 104 17.87 -4.54 -25.32
C TYR A 104 18.87 -4.28 -24.18
N PHE A 105 18.72 -3.17 -23.46
CA PHE A 105 19.60 -2.84 -22.33
C PHE A 105 19.52 -3.84 -21.18
N TRP A 106 18.32 -4.35 -20.88
CA TRP A 106 18.15 -5.43 -19.91
C TRP A 106 18.76 -6.75 -20.36
N HIS A 107 18.78 -7.02 -21.67
CA HIS A 107 19.35 -8.25 -22.21
C HIS A 107 20.88 -8.28 -22.11
N TYR A 108 21.53 -7.13 -22.29
CA TYR A 108 23.00 -7.01 -22.29
C TYR A 108 23.58 -6.43 -20.99
N GLU A 109 22.74 -6.14 -19.99
CA GLU A 109 23.13 -5.49 -18.73
C GLU A 109 23.95 -4.21 -18.94
N THR A 110 23.64 -3.46 -19.99
CA THR A 110 24.34 -2.20 -20.32
C THR A 110 24.14 -1.20 -19.18
N LEU A 111 25.23 -0.65 -18.67
CA LEU A 111 25.20 0.40 -17.64
C LEU A 111 24.57 1.67 -18.20
N ASP A 112 23.93 2.48 -17.34
CA ASP A 112 23.20 3.68 -17.78
C ASP A 112 24.08 4.68 -18.53
N GLU A 113 25.37 4.75 -18.19
CA GLU A 113 26.36 5.56 -18.90
C GLU A 113 26.60 5.08 -20.35
N GLU A 114 26.56 3.77 -20.57
CA GLU A 114 26.79 3.15 -21.89
C GLU A 114 25.52 3.17 -22.77
N LYS A 115 24.34 3.23 -22.15
CA LYS A 115 23.06 3.35 -22.90
C LYS A 115 23.03 4.56 -23.81
N MET A 116 23.60 5.68 -23.35
CA MET A 116 23.63 6.93 -24.10
C MET A 116 24.49 6.84 -25.36
N ASP A 117 25.61 6.10 -25.31
CA ASP A 117 26.48 5.88 -26.46
C ASP A 117 25.84 4.97 -27.52
N ILE A 118 25.00 4.01 -27.09
CA ILE A 118 24.31 3.06 -27.98
C ILE A 118 23.16 3.71 -28.74
N VAL A 119 22.51 4.74 -28.16
CA VAL A 119 21.35 5.43 -28.75
C VAL A 119 21.78 6.54 -29.71
N SER A 120 23.04 6.98 -29.65
CA SER A 120 23.57 8.07 -30.47
C SER A 120 23.74 7.70 -31.94
#